data_AF-A0A1V2LHE8-F1
#
_entry.id   AF-A0A1V2LHE8-F1
#
_cell.length_a   1.000
_cell.length_b   1.000
_cell.length_c   1.000
_cell.angle_alpha   90.00
_cell.angle_beta   90.00
_cell.angle_gamma   90.00
#
_symmetry.space_group_name_H-M   'P 1'
#
loop_
_entity.id
_entity.type
_entity.pdbx_description
1 polymer ?
#
loop_
_entity_poly.entity_id
_entity_poly.type
_entity_poly.pdbx_seq_one_letter_code
_entity_poly.pdbx_strand_id
1 'polypeptide(L)'
;MGGAEVLKINDKVGCFKKGLKFDAQLINLNAKNSNIDIFHFQKPKWGQFETAESMNKFINLIDKWLFNGDDRNIETVYVNGRTVINNV
;
A
#
# COMPACT_ATOMS: atom_id res chain seq x y z
N MET A 1 2.69 -13.42 2.02
CA MET A 1 2.77 -14.65 1.21
C MET A 1 1.76 -15.73 1.60
N GLY A 2 1.14 -15.70 2.80
CA GLY A 2 0.26 -16.78 3.27
C GLY A 2 -0.83 -17.24 2.28
N GLY A 3 -1.65 -16.33 1.74
CA GLY A 3 -2.68 -16.72 0.76
C GLY A 3 -2.11 -17.32 -0.53
N ALA A 4 -1.01 -16.76 -1.03
CA ALA A 4 -0.33 -17.29 -2.22
C ALA A 4 0.31 -18.67 -1.96
N GLU A 5 0.83 -18.91 -0.76
CA GLU A 5 1.37 -20.20 -0.33
C GLU A 5 0.29 -21.27 -0.22
N VAL A 6 -0.85 -20.93 0.40
CA VAL A 6 -2.02 -21.83 0.50
C VAL A 6 -2.49 -22.25 -0.89
N LEU A 7 -2.49 -21.33 -1.85
CA LEU A 7 -2.89 -21.57 -3.23
C LEU A 7 -1.75 -22.14 -4.11
N LYS A 8 -0.54 -22.35 -3.57
CA LYS A 8 0.65 -22.81 -4.31
C LYS A 8 0.99 -21.95 -5.55
N ILE A 9 0.87 -20.64 -5.42
CA ILE A 9 1.21 -19.64 -6.44
C ILE A 9 2.17 -18.55 -5.92
N ASN A 10 2.84 -18.80 -4.79
CA ASN A 10 3.81 -17.89 -4.17
C ASN A 10 5.10 -17.71 -5.00
N ASP A 11 5.34 -18.58 -5.99
CA ASP A 11 6.35 -18.43 -7.03
C ASP A 11 5.94 -17.43 -8.13
N LYS A 12 4.68 -16.95 -8.10
CA LYS A 12 4.11 -16.02 -9.09
C LYS A 12 3.67 -14.70 -8.51
N VAL A 13 3.09 -14.68 -7.30
CA VAL A 13 2.46 -13.48 -6.70
C VAL A 13 2.68 -13.38 -5.18
N GLY A 14 2.32 -12.24 -4.60
CA GLY A 14 2.18 -12.07 -3.15
C GLY A 14 3.26 -11.21 -2.48
N CYS A 15 4.25 -10.70 -3.23
CA CYS A 15 5.18 -9.68 -2.80
C CYS A 15 5.87 -8.99 -4.01
N PHE A 16 6.64 -7.93 -3.74
CA PHE A 16 7.46 -7.28 -4.75
C PHE A 16 8.84 -7.94 -4.85
N LYS A 17 9.00 -8.86 -5.80
CA LYS A 17 10.27 -9.53 -6.09
C LYS A 17 10.43 -9.75 -7.59
N LYS A 18 11.66 -9.56 -8.10
CA LYS A 18 11.98 -9.81 -9.52
C LYS A 18 11.58 -11.24 -9.91
N GLY A 19 10.90 -11.37 -11.05
CA GLY A 19 10.38 -12.65 -11.57
C GLY A 19 8.92 -12.91 -11.23
N LEU A 20 8.36 -12.24 -10.22
CA LEU A 20 6.93 -12.32 -9.90
C LEU A 20 6.09 -11.38 -10.78
N LYS A 21 4.79 -11.66 -10.83
CA LYS A 21 3.80 -10.81 -11.49
C LYS A 21 3.52 -9.57 -10.64
N PHE A 22 3.26 -8.46 -11.32
CA PHE A 22 2.89 -7.21 -10.66
C PHE A 22 1.38 -7.20 -10.37
N ASP A 23 1.03 -7.85 -9.26
CA ASP A 23 -0.30 -7.84 -8.67
C ASP A 23 -0.25 -6.92 -7.44
N ALA A 24 -0.86 -5.75 -7.55
CA ALA A 24 -0.67 -4.67 -6.59
C ALA A 24 -1.86 -3.71 -6.55
N GLN A 25 -1.96 -2.96 -5.47
CA GLN A 25 -2.92 -1.87 -5.33
C GLN A 25 -2.16 -0.59 -4.97
N LEU A 26 -2.53 0.52 -5.62
CA LEU A 26 -2.09 1.85 -5.25
C LEU A 26 -3.07 2.41 -4.21
N ILE A 27 -2.55 2.71 -3.02
CA ILE A 27 -3.34 3.21 -1.90
C ILE A 27 -3.14 4.72 -1.76
N ASN A 28 -4.24 5.46 -1.76
CA ASN A 28 -4.28 6.89 -1.51
C ASN A 28 -5.05 7.20 -0.22
N LEU A 29 -4.32 7.53 0.83
CA LEU A 29 -4.91 7.88 2.12
C LEU A 29 -5.62 9.24 2.12
N ASN A 30 -5.33 10.11 1.15
CA ASN A 30 -5.99 11.41 0.98
C ASN A 30 -6.99 11.38 -0.18
N ALA A 31 -7.50 10.20 -0.54
CA ALA A 31 -8.53 10.06 -1.56
C ALA A 31 -9.77 10.91 -1.22
N LYS A 32 -10.54 11.28 -2.25
CA LYS A 32 -11.78 12.04 -2.06
C LYS A 32 -12.73 11.25 -1.16
N ASN A 33 -13.27 11.90 -0.12
CA ASN A 33 -14.13 11.28 0.89
C ASN A 33 -13.47 10.11 1.65
N SER A 34 -12.13 10.08 1.73
CA SER A 34 -11.40 9.17 2.62
C SER A 34 -11.93 9.29 4.04
N ASN A 35 -12.04 8.16 4.73
CA ASN A 35 -12.32 8.09 6.17
C ASN A 35 -11.04 8.15 7.02
N ILE A 36 -9.89 8.42 6.41
CA ILE A 36 -8.59 8.56 7.07
C ILE A 36 -8.14 10.01 7.00
N ASP A 37 -7.93 10.62 8.16
CA ASP A 37 -7.25 11.89 8.29
C ASP A 37 -5.74 11.72 8.50
N ILE A 38 -4.94 12.51 7.76
CA ILE A 38 -3.48 12.59 7.93
C ILE A 38 -3.07 14.02 8.28
N PHE A 39 -2.44 14.19 9.44
CA PHE A 39 -1.84 15.45 9.83
C PHE A 39 -0.39 15.58 9.32
N HIS A 40 0.08 16.80 9.07
CA HIS A 40 1.41 17.04 8.50
C HIS A 40 2.55 16.41 9.31
N PHE A 41 2.48 16.45 10.64
CA PHE A 41 3.51 15.90 11.53
C PHE A 41 3.60 14.36 11.49
N GLN A 42 2.59 13.68 10.94
CA GLN A 42 2.55 12.22 10.79
C GLN A 42 3.27 11.75 9.50
N LYS A 43 3.56 12.66 8.56
CA LYS A 43 4.18 12.27 7.28
C LYS A 43 5.66 11.92 7.48
N PRO A 44 6.15 10.79 6.93
CA PRO A 44 7.57 10.48 6.92
C PRO A 44 8.33 11.54 6.09
N LYS A 45 9.55 11.87 6.50
CA LYS A 45 10.42 12.85 5.80
C LYS A 45 11.80 12.24 5.57
N TRP A 46 11.88 11.41 4.54
CA TRP A 46 13.12 10.73 4.13
C TRP A 46 14.21 11.75 3.80
N GLY A 47 15.40 11.58 4.37
CA GLY A 47 16.54 12.49 4.19
C GLY A 47 16.47 13.80 5.00
N GLN A 48 15.39 14.03 5.76
CA GLN A 48 15.28 15.18 6.69
C GLN A 48 15.27 14.72 8.16
N PHE A 49 14.58 13.62 8.44
CA PHE A 49 14.60 12.96 9.75
C PHE A 49 15.52 11.75 9.72
N GLU A 50 15.90 11.28 10.91
CA GLU A 50 16.53 9.98 11.07
C GLU A 50 15.69 8.89 10.38
N THR A 51 16.36 7.96 9.70
CA THR A 51 15.70 6.90 8.93
C THR A 51 14.71 6.11 9.79
N ALA A 52 15.07 5.84 11.05
CA ALA A 52 14.21 5.15 12.00
C ALA A 52 12.93 5.95 12.33
N GLU A 53 13.02 7.27 12.48
CA GLU A 53 11.85 8.12 12.72
C GLU A 53 10.92 8.13 11.49
N SER A 54 11.47 8.30 10.29
CA SER A 54 10.68 8.24 9.06
C SER A 54 10.02 6.88 8.87
N MET A 55 10.73 5.79 9.18
CA MET A 55 10.19 4.44 9.12
C MET A 55 9.03 4.25 10.11
N ASN A 56 9.16 4.71 11.35
CA ASN A 56 8.09 4.63 12.34
C ASN A 56 6.85 5.41 11.89
N LYS A 57 7.02 6.62 11.34
CA LYS A 57 5.91 7.40 10.78
C LYS A 57 5.25 6.70 9.59
N PHE A 58 6.04 6.09 8.71
CA PHE A 58 5.54 5.32 7.58
C PHE A 58 4.72 4.10 8.01
N ILE A 59 5.21 3.31 8.97
CA ILE A 59 4.50 2.16 9.53
C ILE A 59 3.17 2.61 10.17
N ASN A 60 3.17 3.70 10.95
CA ASN A 60 1.94 4.25 11.52
C ASN A 60 0.89 4.61 10.46
N LEU A 61 1.30 5.06 9.26
CA LEU A 61 0.36 5.32 8.15
C LEU A 61 -0.16 4.01 7.53
N ILE A 62 0.67 2.97 7.45
CA ILE A 62 0.22 1.62 7.04
C ILE A 62 -0.80 1.08 8.04
N ASP A 63 -0.56 1.21 9.34
CA ASP A 63 -1.50 0.75 10.37
C ASP A 63 -2.82 1.51 10.27
N LYS A 64 -2.78 2.84 10.08
CA LYS A 64 -3.99 3.63 9.83
C LYS A 64 -4.79 3.11 8.65
N TRP A 65 -4.13 2.80 7.53
CA TRP A 65 -4.76 2.18 6.37
C TRP A 65 -5.36 0.81 6.71
N LEU A 66 -4.59 -0.06 7.37
CA LEU A 66 -5.02 -1.42 7.68
C LEU A 66 -6.25 -1.46 8.58
N PHE A 67 -6.33 -0.56 9.57
CA PHE A 67 -7.41 -0.56 10.55
C PHE A 67 -8.63 0.25 10.13
N ASN A 68 -8.46 1.33 9.36
CA ASN A 68 -9.56 2.24 9.06
C ASN A 68 -9.87 2.32 7.56
N GLY A 69 -8.97 1.93 6.68
CA GLY A 69 -9.13 2.14 5.24
C GLY A 69 -10.21 1.25 4.63
N ASP A 70 -10.73 1.70 3.49
CA ASP A 70 -11.65 0.92 2.66
C ASP A 70 -11.40 1.15 1.16
N ASP A 71 -12.35 0.74 0.32
CA ASP A 71 -12.25 0.80 -1.13
C ASP A 71 -12.06 2.23 -1.67
N ARG A 72 -12.50 3.26 -0.93
CA ARG A 72 -12.27 4.67 -1.31
C ARG A 72 -10.79 5.02 -1.36
N ASN A 73 -9.95 4.31 -0.60
CA ASN A 73 -8.51 4.51 -0.59
C ASN A 73 -7.78 3.75 -1.71
N ILE A 74 -8.45 2.83 -2.42
CA ILE A 74 -7.85 2.06 -3.51
C ILE A 74 -7.98 2.86 -4.80
N GLU A 75 -6.89 3.52 -5.20
CA GLU A 75 -6.86 4.38 -6.38
C GLU A 75 -6.74 3.56 -7.67
N THR A 76 -5.81 2.60 -7.69
CA THR A 76 -5.53 1.80 -8.88
C THR A 76 -5.25 0.34 -8.49
N VAL A 77 -5.75 -0.61 -9.27
CA VAL A 77 -5.41 -2.04 -9.10
C VAL A 77 -4.73 -2.57 -10.34
N TYR A 78 -3.63 -3.28 -10.13
CA TYR A 78 -2.84 -3.94 -11.15
C TYR A 78 -2.93 -5.45 -11.00
N VAL A 79 -3.12 -6.14 -12.12
CA VAL A 79 -3.04 -7.61 -12.21
C VAL A 79 -2.14 -7.97 -13.38
N ASN A 80 -1.06 -8.70 -13.08
CA ASN A 80 -0.02 -9.09 -14.03
C ASN A 80 0.50 -7.87 -14.83
N GLY A 81 0.70 -6.74 -14.15
CA GLY A 81 1.16 -5.47 -14.73
C GLY A 81 0.12 -4.69 -15.54
N ARG A 82 -1.11 -5.19 -15.68
CA ARG A 82 -2.20 -4.47 -16.36
C ARG A 82 -3.05 -3.73 -15.34
N THR A 83 -3.38 -2.49 -15.62
CA THR A 83 -4.35 -1.74 -14.82
C THR A 83 -5.75 -2.30 -15.09
N VAL A 84 -6.43 -2.75 -14.03
CA VAL A 84 -7.78 -3.33 -14.11
C VAL A 84 -8.83 -2.48 -13.39
N ILE A 85 -8.40 -1.64 -12.44
CA ILE A 85 -9.22 -0.61 -11.79
C ILE A 85 -8.42 0.68 -11.83
N ASN A 86 -9.07 1.79 -12.15
CA ASN A 86 -8.50 3.13 -12.14
C ASN A 86 -9.57 4.12 -11.68
N ASN A 87 -9.47 4.59 -10.43
CA ASN A 87 -10.43 5.46 -9.76
C ASN A 87 -9.95 6.93 -9.69
N VAL A 88 -8.87 7.26 -10.41
CA VAL A 88 -8.32 8.61 -10.52
C VAL A 88 -9.26 9.54 -11.27
#